data_AF-A0A1H4F9P5-F1
#
_entry.id   AF-A0A1H4F9P5-F1
#
_cell.length_a   1.000
_cell.length_b   1.000
_cell.length_c   1.000
_cell.angle_alpha   90.00
_cell.angle_beta   90.00
_cell.angle_gamma   90.00
#
_symmetry.space_group_name_H-M   'P 1'
#
loop_
_entity.id
_entity.type
_entity.pdbx_description
1 polymer ?
#
loop_
_entity_poly.entity_id
_entity_poly.type
_entity_poly.pdbx_seq_one_letter_code
_entity_poly.pdbx_strand_id
1 'polypeptide(L)'
;MSENFNINNSIENKKEEFTNKAGNIGELNMSVSAICSNKEGKKYAYVTFSDGIRNAEGVIPECTINKNKGFADIEIQQLEKYMKENLAQLKKMAAGVDVFSAFLASDK
;
A
#
# COMPACT_ATOMS: atom_id res chain seq x y z
N MET A 1 36.89 -28.72 28.77
CA MET A 1 36.94 -27.58 27.83
C MET A 1 35.51 -27.34 27.40
N SER A 2 34.91 -26.22 27.81
CA SER A 2 33.53 -25.87 27.49
C SER A 2 33.50 -25.04 26.20
N GLU A 3 32.81 -25.52 25.17
CA GLU A 3 32.53 -24.77 23.96
C GLU A 3 31.44 -23.73 24.25
N ASN A 4 31.80 -22.46 24.15
CA ASN A 4 30.86 -21.35 24.25
C ASN A 4 30.02 -21.29 22.97
N PHE A 5 28.77 -21.75 23.02
CA PHE A 5 27.78 -21.49 21.98
C PHE A 5 27.43 -20.00 21.99
N ASN A 6 27.85 -19.28 20.95
CA ASN A 6 27.57 -17.85 20.80
C ASN A 6 26.12 -17.64 20.35
N ILE A 7 25.20 -17.54 21.31
CA ILE A 7 23.75 -17.36 21.12
C ILE A 7 23.42 -16.01 20.45
N ASN A 8 24.32 -15.03 20.53
CA ASN A 8 24.05 -13.65 20.11
C ASN A 8 23.87 -13.50 18.58
N ASN A 9 24.62 -14.26 17.77
CA ASN A 9 24.49 -14.22 16.30
C ASN A 9 23.14 -14.75 15.78
N SER A 10 22.42 -15.55 16.57
CA SER A 10 21.12 -16.10 16.16
C SER A 10 19.96 -15.13 16.45
N ILE A 11 20.17 -14.16 17.35
CA ILE A 11 19.16 -13.14 17.71
C ILE A 11 19.22 -11.96 16.73
N GLU A 12 20.41 -11.56 16.30
CA GLU A 12 20.59 -10.46 15.32
C GLU A 12 20.02 -10.84 13.94
N ASN A 13 20.33 -12.04 13.45
CA ASN A 13 19.77 -12.55 12.20
C ASN A 13 18.23 -12.75 12.26
N LYS A 14 17.66 -13.05 13.43
CA LYS A 14 16.20 -13.12 13.60
C LYS A 14 15.54 -11.75 13.65
N LYS A 15 16.19 -10.70 14.17
CA LYS A 15 15.61 -9.34 14.15
C LYS A 15 15.43 -8.82 12.73
N GLU A 16 16.41 -9.04 11.86
CA GLU A 16 16.33 -8.63 10.45
C GLU A 16 15.31 -9.44 9.64
N GLU A 17 15.10 -10.72 9.96
CA GLU A 17 14.11 -11.55 9.26
C GLU A 17 12.66 -11.23 9.69
N PHE A 18 12.44 -10.77 10.94
CA PHE A 18 11.12 -10.35 11.42
C PHE A 18 10.71 -8.95 10.94
N THR A 19 11.65 -8.03 10.73
CA THR A 19 11.35 -6.70 10.17
C THR A 19 10.95 -6.75 8.69
N ASN A 20 11.31 -7.82 7.98
CA ASN A 20 11.10 -7.91 6.54
C ASN A 20 9.77 -8.57 6.12
N LYS A 21 8.97 -9.06 7.07
CA LYS A 21 7.66 -9.70 6.80
C LYS A 21 6.43 -9.04 7.44
N ALA A 22 6.62 -8.15 8.42
CA ALA A 22 5.55 -7.29 8.91
C ALA A 22 5.72 -5.94 8.21
N GLY A 23 4.86 -5.60 7.24
CA GLY A 23 4.82 -4.23 6.72
C GLY A 23 4.79 -3.25 7.90
N ASN A 24 5.66 -2.24 7.88
CA ASN A 24 5.97 -1.38 9.02
C ASN A 24 4.69 -0.90 9.74
N ILE A 25 4.32 -1.57 10.83
CA ILE A 25 3.15 -1.22 11.64
C ILE A 25 3.39 0.19 12.22
N GLY A 26 2.49 1.11 11.90
CA GLY A 26 2.57 2.52 12.29
C GLY A 26 3.14 3.47 11.24
N GLU A 27 3.72 2.98 10.14
CA GLU A 27 4.13 3.81 9.00
C GLU A 27 3.04 3.83 7.93
N LEU A 28 2.60 5.04 7.53
CA LEU A 28 1.56 5.19 6.52
C LEU A 28 2.10 4.85 5.13
N ASN A 29 1.62 3.75 4.56
CA ASN A 29 1.91 3.28 3.22
C ASN A 29 0.77 3.67 2.26
N MET A 30 1.10 3.87 0.98
CA MET A 30 0.15 4.13 -0.10
C MET A 30 0.34 3.15 -1.25
N SER A 31 -0.75 2.66 -1.82
CA SER A 31 -0.77 1.93 -3.09
C SER A 31 -1.84 2.46 -4.03
N VAL A 32 -1.62 2.29 -5.33
CA VAL A 32 -2.56 2.69 -6.38
C VAL A 32 -2.85 1.47 -7.26
N SER A 33 -4.12 1.17 -7.49
CA SER A 33 -4.52 0.07 -8.35
C SER A 33 -4.27 0.39 -9.83
N ALA A 34 -4.33 -0.64 -10.68
CA ALA A 34 -4.48 -0.42 -12.12
C ALA A 34 -5.75 0.37 -12.45
N ILE A 35 -5.79 0.92 -13.67
CA ILE A 35 -6.99 1.58 -14.20
C ILE A 35 -8.08 0.52 -14.43
N CYS A 36 -9.21 0.73 -13.79
CA CYS A 36 -10.46 -0.01 -14.00
C CYS A 36 -11.42 0.82 -14.84
N SER A 37 -12.43 0.16 -15.42
CA SER A 37 -13.56 0.81 -16.09
C SER A 37 -14.86 0.24 -15.53
N ASN A 38 -15.82 1.10 -15.22
CA ASN A 38 -17.16 0.66 -14.83
C ASN A 38 -17.97 0.22 -16.08
N LYS A 39 -19.21 -0.24 -15.87
CA LYS A 39 -20.11 -0.67 -16.96
C LYS A 39 -20.46 0.45 -17.95
N GLU A 40 -20.31 1.71 -17.55
CA GLU A 40 -20.56 2.90 -18.37
C GLU A 40 -19.29 3.36 -19.11
N GLY A 41 -18.18 2.63 -18.98
CA GLY A 41 -16.89 2.97 -19.59
C GLY A 41 -16.11 4.07 -18.86
N LYS A 42 -16.59 4.53 -17.69
CA LYS A 42 -15.88 5.51 -16.86
C LYS A 42 -14.66 4.87 -16.21
N LYS A 43 -13.49 5.45 -16.48
CA LYS A 43 -12.21 5.02 -15.93
C LYS A 43 -12.02 5.51 -14.51
N TYR A 44 -11.51 4.66 -13.65
CA TYR A 44 -11.18 4.97 -12.26
C TYR A 44 -10.02 4.10 -11.76
N ALA A 45 -9.42 4.49 -10.64
CA ALA A 45 -8.47 3.64 -9.91
C ALA A 45 -8.65 3.84 -8.40
N TYR A 46 -8.30 2.83 -7.62
CA TYR A 46 -8.31 2.91 -6.16
C TYR A 46 -6.96 3.39 -5.64
N VAL A 47 -7.00 4.19 -4.58
CA VAL A 47 -5.83 4.59 -3.79
C VAL A 47 -6.06 4.08 -2.38
N THR A 48 -5.17 3.22 -1.89
CA THR A 48 -5.27 2.67 -0.54
C THR A 48 -4.17 3.22 0.34
N PHE A 49 -4.56 3.71 1.51
CA PHE A 49 -3.68 4.11 2.60
C PHE A 49 -3.77 3.10 3.73
N SER A 50 -2.64 2.66 4.28
CA SER A 50 -2.62 1.76 5.44
C SER A 50 -1.37 1.93 6.27
N ASP A 51 -1.50 1.84 7.59
CA ASP A 51 -0.37 1.79 8.53
C ASP A 51 -0.16 0.39 9.13
N GLY A 52 -0.66 -0.65 8.45
CA GLY A 52 -0.64 -2.04 8.93
C GLY A 52 -1.75 -2.38 9.93
N ILE A 53 -2.45 -1.40 10.51
CA ILE A 53 -3.60 -1.62 11.41
C ILE A 53 -4.86 -0.97 10.82
N ARG A 54 -4.75 0.31 10.48
CA ARG A 54 -5.82 1.11 9.90
C ARG A 54 -5.75 1.02 8.37
N ASN A 55 -6.89 1.19 7.73
CA ASN A 55 -6.95 1.32 6.27
C ASN A 55 -7.97 2.37 5.83
N ALA A 56 -7.69 2.99 4.70
CA ALA A 56 -8.63 3.85 3.99
C ALA A 56 -8.46 3.62 2.49
N GLU A 57 -9.58 3.49 1.77
CA GLU A 57 -9.59 3.32 0.32
C GLU A 57 -10.38 4.47 -0.29
N GLY A 58 -9.74 5.17 -1.21
CA GLY A 58 -10.36 6.20 -2.02
C GLY A 58 -10.34 5.85 -3.49
N VAL A 59 -11.05 6.66 -4.28
CA VAL A 59 -11.12 6.51 -5.73
C VAL A 59 -10.67 7.78 -6.44
N ILE A 60 -9.91 7.63 -7.50
CA ILE A 60 -9.60 8.70 -8.46
C ILE A 60 -10.38 8.46 -9.76
N PRO A 61 -10.88 9.52 -10.44
CA PRO A 61 -10.54 10.93 -10.24
C PRO A 61 -11.29 11.67 -9.10
N GLU A 62 -12.28 11.07 -8.45
CA GLU A 62 -13.17 11.76 -7.50
C GLU A 62 -12.46 12.23 -6.22
N CYS A 63 -11.30 11.64 -5.90
CA CYS A 63 -10.49 11.96 -4.72
C CYS A 63 -11.30 11.94 -3.42
N THR A 64 -12.14 10.92 -3.29
CA THR A 64 -13.02 10.70 -2.14
C THR A 64 -12.71 9.35 -1.51
N ILE A 65 -12.57 9.30 -0.19
CA ILE A 65 -12.43 8.06 0.57
C ILE A 65 -13.82 7.42 0.73
N ASN A 66 -13.97 6.18 0.27
CA ASN A 66 -15.26 5.46 0.31
C ASN A 66 -15.28 4.30 1.31
N LYS A 67 -14.11 3.88 1.81
CA LYS A 67 -13.97 2.93 2.91
C LYS A 67 -12.93 3.45 3.87
N ASN A 68 -13.25 3.41 5.16
CA ASN A 68 -12.35 3.79 6.24
C ASN A 68 -12.49 2.79 7.40
N LYS A 69 -11.37 2.26 7.85
CA LYS A 69 -11.25 1.48 9.08
C LYS A 69 -10.16 2.10 9.95
N GLY A 70 -10.58 2.93 10.91
CA GLY A 70 -9.77 3.38 12.03
C GLY A 70 -9.08 4.73 11.88
N PHE A 71 -9.12 5.38 10.71
CA PHE A 71 -8.70 6.78 10.60
C PHE A 71 -9.80 7.72 11.11
N ALA A 72 -9.41 8.79 11.79
CA ALA A 72 -10.33 9.84 12.21
C ALA A 72 -10.78 10.71 11.02
N ASP A 73 -11.91 11.40 11.15
CA ASP A 73 -12.47 12.25 10.08
C ASP A 73 -11.48 13.33 9.60
N ILE A 74 -10.70 13.91 10.51
CA ILE A 74 -9.68 14.89 10.16
C ILE A 74 -8.55 14.28 9.33
N GLU A 75 -8.17 13.03 9.61
CA GLU A 75 -7.17 12.30 8.82
C GLU A 75 -7.73 11.98 7.44
N ILE A 76 -9.00 11.58 7.35
CA ILE A 76 -9.68 11.33 6.06
C ILE A 76 -9.68 12.58 5.19
N GLN A 77 -10.01 13.75 5.74
CA GLN A 77 -9.96 15.01 5.01
C GLN A 77 -8.55 15.33 4.50
N GLN A 78 -7.51 15.01 5.27
CA GLN A 78 -6.13 15.18 4.85
C GLN A 78 -5.75 14.21 3.72
N LEU A 79 -6.17 12.95 3.78
CA LEU A 79 -5.94 11.96 2.73
C LEU A 79 -6.66 12.37 1.42
N GLU A 80 -7.91 12.83 1.50
CA GLU A 80 -8.63 13.32 0.32
C GLU A 80 -7.98 14.58 -0.27
N LYS A 81 -7.51 15.50 0.59
CA LYS A 81 -6.75 16.67 0.15
C LYS A 81 -5.47 16.24 -0.57
N TYR A 82 -4.71 15.31 -0.01
CA TYR A 82 -3.52 14.75 -0.63
C TYR A 82 -3.83 14.15 -2.01
N MET A 83 -4.91 13.37 -2.13
CA MET A 83 -5.35 12.80 -3.41
C MET A 83 -5.64 13.88 -4.46
N LYS A 84 -6.30 14.97 -4.06
CA LYS A 84 -6.61 16.11 -4.96
C LYS A 84 -5.34 16.81 -5.42
N GLU A 85 -4.43 17.10 -4.50
CA GLU A 85 -3.16 17.79 -4.79
C GLU A 85 -2.22 16.95 -5.66
N ASN A 86 -2.26 15.62 -5.54
CA ASN A 86 -1.37 14.69 -6.25
C ASN A 86 -2.07 13.92 -7.37
N LEU A 87 -3.28 14.32 -7.78
CA LEU A 87 -4.13 13.57 -8.71
C LEU A 87 -3.42 13.21 -10.01
N ALA A 88 -2.65 14.13 -10.59
CA ALA A 88 -1.92 13.88 -11.84
C ALA A 88 -0.89 12.74 -11.68
N GLN A 89 -0.17 12.72 -10.57
CA GLN A 89 0.81 11.67 -10.26
C GLN A 89 0.11 10.34 -9.99
N LEU A 90 -0.97 10.33 -9.22
CA LEU A 90 -1.76 9.12 -8.93
C LEU A 90 -2.33 8.49 -10.21
N LYS A 91 -2.82 9.31 -11.16
CA LYS A 91 -3.24 8.83 -12.49
C LYS A 91 -2.09 8.21 -13.27
N LYS A 92 -0.89 8.79 -13.21
CA LYS A 92 0.31 8.23 -13.85
C LYS A 92 0.71 6.90 -13.21
N MET A 93 0.65 6.77 -11.89
CA MET A 93 0.90 5.51 -11.19
C MET A 93 -0.09 4.43 -11.65
N ALA A 94 -1.38 4.73 -11.66
CA ALA A 94 -2.42 3.78 -12.09
C ALA A 94 -2.23 3.32 -13.55
N ALA A 95 -1.84 4.24 -14.44
CA ALA A 95 -1.56 3.93 -15.85
C ALA A 95 -0.30 3.07 -16.03
N GLY A 96 0.64 3.12 -15.08
CA GLY A 96 1.87 2.34 -15.10
C GLY A 96 1.75 0.93 -14.52
N VAL A 97 0.61 0.58 -13.90
CA VAL A 97 0.37 -0.78 -13.41
C VAL A 97 0.01 -1.69 -14.57
N ASP A 98 0.97 -2.50 -15.00
CA ASP A 98 0.74 -3.56 -15.97
C ASP A 98 0.36 -4.86 -15.25
N VAL A 99 -0.93 -5.18 -15.26
CA VAL A 99 -1.49 -6.37 -14.60
C VAL A 99 -1.11 -7.65 -15.34
N PHE A 100 -0.87 -7.60 -16.65
CA PHE A 100 -0.64 -8.79 -17.47
C PHE A 100 0.81 -9.27 -17.41
N SER A 101 1.78 -8.37 -17.30
CA SER A 101 3.18 -8.78 -17.10
C SER A 101 3.39 -9.52 -15.78
N ALA A 102 2.72 -9.09 -14.70
CA ALA A 102 2.76 -9.79 -13.41
C ALA A 102 2.20 -11.22 -13.52
N PHE A 103 1.14 -11.43 -14.30
CA PHE A 103 0.56 -12.75 -14.52
C PHE A 103 1.51 -13.65 -15.36
N LEU A 104 2.01 -13.16 -16.50
CA LEU A 104 2.86 -13.92 -17.42
C LEU A 104 4.24 -14.29 -16.87
N ALA A 105 4.75 -13.60 -15.85
CA ALA A 105 6.01 -13.94 -15.18
C ALA A 105 5.92 -15.19 -14.28
N SER A 106 4.71 -15.67 -13.98
CA SER A 106 4.44 -16.76 -13.03
C SER A 106 4.53 -18.17 -13.64
N ASP A 107 4.53 -18.27 -14.98
CA ASP A 107 4.46 -19.52 -15.75
C ASP A 107 5.85 -20.01 -16.25
N LYS A 108 6.94 -19.59 -15.60
CA LYS A 108 8.31 -20.00 -15.95
C LYS A 108 8.97 -20.90 -14.91
#